data_AF-A0A3A8F7H0-F1
#
_entry.id   AF-A0A3A8F7H0-F1
#
_cell.length_a   1.000
_cell.length_b   1.000
_cell.length_c   1.000
_cell.angle_alpha   90.00
_cell.angle_beta   90.00
_cell.angle_gamma   90.00
#
_symmetry.space_group_name_H-M   'P 1'
#
loop_
_entity.id
_entity.type
_entity.pdbx_description
1 polymer ?
#
loop_
_entity_poly.entity_id
_entity_poly.type
_entity_poly.pdbx_seq_one_letter_code
_entity_poly.pdbx_strand_id
1 'polypeptide(L)'
;MSNKDQFNEIALTTTENLAKEFLLGTATSFLDELAKAIPFASSALALSTAYSNFKTAQEKRQLLAFIQEIEINKPDFINKFFKDKNNTELGLEILGILDQTYLEKQARMIGRVTILLKNLVISKQEFDKYTYIITKLNNHLITIIKELHQASKDATHSTFHFPSPNMDLISFEFLVEVENNRKFTTQSNYQRTEFFYYFYENIFKD
;
A
#
# COMPACT_ATOMS: atom_id res chain seq x y z
N MET A 1 42.03 -23.02 -24.14
CA MET A 1 40.77 -22.55 -23.54
C MET A 1 41.15 -21.64 -22.37
N SER A 2 40.66 -20.40 -22.35
CA SER A 2 41.14 -19.33 -21.47
C SER A 2 40.41 -19.36 -20.13
N ASN A 3 41.13 -19.24 -19.01
CA ASN A 3 40.55 -19.22 -17.65
C ASN A 3 39.45 -18.15 -17.48
N LYS A 4 39.40 -17.11 -18.32
CA LYS A 4 38.35 -16.08 -18.30
C LYS A 4 36.95 -16.61 -18.66
N ASP A 5 36.84 -17.63 -19.51
CA ASP A 5 35.55 -18.15 -19.94
C ASP A 5 34.89 -19.00 -18.84
N GLN A 6 35.69 -19.77 -18.09
CA GLN A 6 35.23 -20.53 -16.93
C GLN A 6 34.74 -19.65 -15.77
N PHE A 7 35.41 -18.52 -15.49
CA PHE A 7 34.98 -17.62 -14.40
C PHE A 7 33.65 -16.93 -14.71
N ASN A 8 33.40 -16.55 -15.98
CA ASN A 8 32.12 -15.97 -16.39
C ASN A 8 30.99 -16.99 -16.34
N GLU A 9 31.25 -18.24 -16.73
CA GLU A 9 30.26 -19.33 -16.69
C GLU A 9 29.91 -19.75 -15.25
N ILE A 10 30.90 -19.79 -14.35
CA ILE A 10 30.70 -20.05 -12.91
C ILE A 10 29.95 -18.88 -12.24
N ALA A 11 30.27 -17.62 -12.59
CA ALA A 11 29.58 -16.46 -12.06
C ALA A 11 28.12 -16.37 -12.54
N LEU A 12 27.85 -16.68 -13.82
CA LEU A 12 26.49 -16.73 -14.36
C LEU A 12 25.68 -17.85 -13.69
N THR A 13 26.23 -19.06 -13.62
CA THR A 13 25.54 -20.22 -13.02
C THR A 13 25.31 -20.04 -11.53
N THR A 14 26.24 -19.43 -10.79
CA THR A 14 26.06 -19.13 -9.36
C THR A 14 25.00 -18.05 -9.13
N THR A 15 24.98 -17.00 -9.97
CA THR A 15 23.96 -15.94 -9.88
C THR A 15 22.58 -16.45 -10.29
N GLU A 16 22.50 -17.29 -11.33
CA GLU A 16 21.27 -17.95 -11.75
C GLU A 16 20.77 -18.95 -10.70
N ASN A 17 21.66 -19.69 -10.04
CA ASN A 17 21.30 -20.63 -8.99
C ASN A 17 20.87 -19.90 -7.71
N LEU A 18 21.54 -18.82 -7.31
CA LEU A 18 21.12 -17.99 -6.18
C LEU A 18 19.80 -17.28 -6.47
N ALA A 19 19.60 -16.78 -7.69
CA ALA A 19 18.32 -16.20 -8.09
C ALA A 19 17.21 -17.26 -8.12
N LYS A 20 17.47 -18.46 -8.65
CA LYS A 20 16.50 -19.56 -8.64
C LYS A 20 16.20 -20.05 -7.24
N GLU A 21 17.20 -20.20 -6.37
CA GLU A 21 17.05 -20.64 -4.98
C GLU A 21 16.33 -19.57 -4.14
N PHE A 22 16.62 -18.29 -4.35
CA PHE A 22 15.88 -17.19 -3.77
C PHE A 22 14.44 -17.13 -4.29
N LEU A 23 14.21 -17.28 -5.60
CA LEU A 23 12.86 -17.26 -6.19
C LEU A 23 12.02 -18.48 -5.78
N LEU A 24 12.62 -19.67 -5.71
CA LEU A 24 11.98 -20.92 -5.31
C LEU A 24 11.76 -20.96 -3.79
N GLY A 25 12.77 -20.60 -2.99
CA GLY A 25 12.67 -20.49 -1.54
C GLY A 25 11.67 -19.43 -1.09
N THR A 26 11.61 -18.29 -1.80
CA THR A 26 10.57 -17.28 -1.56
C THR A 26 9.21 -17.71 -2.08
N ALA A 27 9.11 -18.52 -3.13
CA ALA A 27 7.82 -19.02 -3.61
C ALA A 27 7.22 -20.05 -2.63
N THR A 28 8.03 -20.99 -2.13
CA THR A 28 7.57 -21.94 -1.10
C THR A 28 7.27 -21.24 0.22
N SER A 29 8.14 -20.33 0.68
CA SER A 29 7.87 -19.57 1.91
C SER A 29 6.65 -18.65 1.79
N PHE A 30 6.46 -18.02 0.63
CA PHE A 30 5.29 -17.17 0.36
C PHE A 30 4.02 -18.01 0.30
N LEU A 31 4.04 -19.18 -0.33
CA LEU A 31 2.90 -20.09 -0.34
C LEU A 31 2.58 -20.61 1.07
N ASP A 32 3.61 -20.87 1.90
CA ASP A 32 3.43 -21.25 3.30
C ASP A 32 2.86 -20.10 4.13
N GLU A 33 3.34 -18.87 3.94
CA GLU A 33 2.81 -17.67 4.60
C GLU A 33 1.39 -17.34 4.15
N LEU A 34 1.08 -17.51 2.86
CA LEU A 34 -0.27 -17.40 2.32
C LEU A 34 -1.19 -18.49 2.86
N ALA A 35 -0.73 -19.74 2.94
CA ALA A 35 -1.52 -20.84 3.47
C ALA A 35 -1.81 -20.66 4.97
N LYS A 36 -0.90 -20.03 5.71
CA LYS A 36 -1.13 -19.61 7.11
C LYS A 36 -2.11 -18.44 7.21
N ALA A 37 -2.04 -17.49 6.28
CA ALA A 37 -2.89 -16.29 6.27
C ALA A 37 -4.30 -16.55 5.73
N ILE A 38 -4.47 -17.49 4.81
CA ILE A 38 -5.73 -17.84 4.18
C ILE A 38 -6.02 -19.32 4.43
N PRO A 39 -6.99 -19.66 5.30
CA PRO A 39 -7.27 -21.04 5.70
C PRO A 39 -7.88 -21.92 4.59
N PHE A 40 -7.98 -21.45 3.34
CA PHE A 40 -8.57 -22.17 2.22
C PHE A 40 -7.58 -22.34 1.06
N ALA A 41 -7.09 -23.57 0.86
CA ALA A 41 -6.11 -23.92 -0.16
C ALA A 41 -6.52 -23.53 -1.61
N SER A 42 -7.82 -23.47 -1.91
CA SER A 42 -8.31 -23.04 -3.24
C SER A 42 -8.08 -21.55 -3.54
N SER A 43 -8.05 -20.71 -2.50
CA SER A 43 -7.90 -19.26 -2.61
C SER A 43 -6.45 -18.87 -2.81
N ALA A 44 -5.53 -19.56 -2.12
CA ALA A 44 -4.09 -19.44 -2.33
C ALA A 44 -3.71 -19.81 -3.78
N LEU A 45 -4.32 -20.85 -4.35
CA LEU A 45 -4.15 -21.20 -5.77
C LEU A 45 -4.74 -20.16 -6.73
N ALA A 46 -5.92 -19.60 -6.45
CA ALA A 46 -6.51 -18.54 -7.28
C ALA A 46 -5.64 -17.27 -7.31
N LEU A 47 -5.08 -16.88 -6.16
CA LEU A 47 -4.14 -15.76 -6.04
C LEU A 47 -2.80 -16.06 -6.72
N SER A 48 -2.24 -17.25 -6.50
CA SER A 48 -1.00 -17.69 -7.14
C SER A 48 -1.15 -17.77 -8.66
N THR A 49 -2.32 -18.15 -9.17
CA THR A 49 -2.60 -18.26 -10.61
C THR A 49 -2.89 -16.89 -11.21
N ALA A 50 -3.63 -16.02 -10.50
CA ALA A 50 -3.89 -14.65 -10.93
C ALA A 50 -2.62 -13.79 -10.94
N TYR A 51 -1.62 -14.14 -10.12
CA TYR A 51 -0.44 -13.32 -9.87
C TYR A 51 0.89 -14.05 -10.05
N SER A 52 0.97 -14.95 -11.05
CA SER A 52 2.23 -15.58 -11.46
C SER A 52 3.30 -14.58 -11.96
N ASN A 53 2.98 -13.28 -12.00
CA ASN A 53 3.81 -12.19 -12.50
C ASN A 53 4.64 -11.48 -11.43
N PHE A 54 4.52 -11.81 -10.14
CA PHE A 54 5.43 -11.27 -9.14
C PHE A 54 6.81 -11.87 -9.27
N LYS A 55 7.72 -11.06 -9.80
CA LYS A 55 9.08 -11.46 -10.15
C LYS A 55 10.03 -11.22 -8.99
N THR A 56 9.72 -10.28 -8.09
CA THR A 56 10.63 -9.93 -6.99
C THR A 56 10.07 -10.32 -5.62
N ALA A 57 10.96 -10.58 -4.65
CA ALA A 57 10.55 -10.86 -3.27
C ALA A 57 9.86 -9.68 -2.61
N GLN A 58 10.19 -8.45 -3.01
CA GLN A 58 9.50 -7.26 -2.57
C GLN A 58 8.03 -7.35 -2.97
N GLU A 59 7.74 -7.50 -4.25
CA GLU A 59 6.37 -7.49 -4.75
C GLU A 59 5.50 -8.61 -4.11
N LYS A 60 6.09 -9.80 -3.88
CA LYS A 60 5.46 -10.88 -3.12
C LYS A 60 5.06 -10.44 -1.70
N ARG A 61 5.91 -9.70 -0.99
CA ARG A 61 5.59 -9.18 0.35
C ARG A 61 4.45 -8.16 0.31
N GLN A 62 4.38 -7.32 -0.72
CA GLN A 62 3.25 -6.38 -0.85
C GLN A 62 1.95 -7.15 -1.07
N LEU A 63 1.91 -8.15 -1.94
CA LEU A 63 0.73 -8.99 -2.12
C LEU A 63 0.32 -9.68 -0.83
N LEU A 64 1.27 -10.28 -0.12
CA LEU A 64 0.99 -10.93 1.15
C LEU A 64 0.37 -9.95 2.15
N ALA A 65 0.95 -8.76 2.29
CA ALA A 65 0.45 -7.72 3.20
C ALA A 65 -0.98 -7.27 2.82
N PHE A 66 -1.26 -7.10 1.53
CA PHE A 66 -2.61 -6.79 1.03
C PHE A 66 -3.62 -7.88 1.39
N ILE A 67 -3.27 -9.15 1.11
CA ILE A 67 -4.13 -10.30 1.39
C ILE A 67 -4.42 -10.43 2.88
N GLN A 68 -3.36 -10.37 3.70
CA GLN A 68 -3.48 -10.47 5.16
C GLN A 68 -4.38 -9.38 5.72
N GLU A 69 -4.18 -8.13 5.28
CA GLU A 69 -5.03 -7.02 5.73
C GLU A 69 -6.49 -7.27 5.39
N ILE A 70 -6.77 -7.73 4.16
CA ILE A 70 -8.14 -7.99 3.76
C ILE A 70 -8.76 -9.13 4.57
N GLU A 71 -8.07 -10.25 4.75
CA GLU A 71 -8.62 -11.41 5.46
C GLU A 71 -8.80 -11.13 6.96
N ILE A 72 -7.94 -10.31 7.58
CA ILE A 72 -8.11 -9.85 8.97
C ILE A 72 -9.40 -9.01 9.11
N ASN A 73 -9.64 -8.07 8.20
CA ASN A 73 -10.78 -7.14 8.30
C ASN A 73 -12.07 -7.69 7.70
N LYS A 74 -11.98 -8.63 6.76
CA LYS A 74 -13.10 -9.24 6.05
C LYS A 74 -12.77 -10.67 5.63
N PRO A 75 -12.96 -11.65 6.54
CA PRO A 75 -12.71 -13.06 6.25
C PRO A 75 -13.47 -13.54 5.02
N ASP A 76 -12.85 -14.44 4.25
CA ASP A 76 -13.35 -15.01 2.99
C ASP A 76 -13.48 -14.04 1.81
N PHE A 77 -13.08 -12.77 1.99
CA PHE A 77 -13.24 -11.78 0.92
C PHE A 77 -12.43 -12.17 -0.31
N ILE A 78 -11.16 -12.52 -0.15
CA ILE A 78 -10.26 -12.80 -1.28
C ILE A 78 -10.80 -13.98 -2.09
N ASN A 79 -11.25 -15.02 -1.40
CA ASN A 79 -11.83 -16.22 -2.00
C ASN A 79 -13.06 -15.87 -2.88
N LYS A 80 -13.99 -15.07 -2.35
CA LYS A 80 -15.21 -14.67 -3.06
C LYS A 80 -14.89 -13.71 -4.20
N PHE A 81 -14.00 -12.75 -3.95
CA PHE A 81 -13.64 -11.69 -4.89
C PHE A 81 -13.00 -12.26 -6.16
N PHE A 82 -11.98 -13.11 -6.04
CA PHE A 82 -11.26 -13.64 -7.21
C PHE A 82 -11.97 -14.80 -7.93
N LYS A 83 -12.95 -15.45 -7.29
CA LYS A 83 -13.79 -16.47 -7.96
C LYS A 83 -14.89 -15.86 -8.83
N ASP A 84 -15.33 -14.65 -8.50
CA ASP A 84 -16.36 -13.95 -9.25
C ASP A 84 -15.75 -13.29 -10.50
N LYS A 85 -16.15 -13.80 -11.68
CA LYS A 85 -15.69 -13.32 -12.99
C LYS A 85 -16.01 -11.85 -13.23
N ASN A 86 -17.00 -11.28 -12.55
CA ASN A 86 -17.33 -9.86 -12.66
C ASN A 86 -16.29 -8.95 -11.98
N ASN A 87 -15.43 -9.51 -11.12
CA ASN A 87 -14.36 -8.76 -10.46
C ASN A 87 -13.01 -8.91 -11.18
N THR A 88 -12.93 -9.56 -12.34
CA THR A 88 -11.64 -9.79 -13.02
C THR A 88 -10.94 -8.48 -13.37
N GLU A 89 -11.66 -7.50 -13.93
CA GLU A 89 -11.08 -6.19 -14.30
C GLU A 89 -10.59 -5.42 -13.08
N LEU A 90 -11.45 -5.27 -12.06
CA LEU A 90 -11.08 -4.62 -10.80
C LEU A 90 -9.94 -5.36 -10.09
N GLY A 91 -9.91 -6.69 -10.19
CA GLY A 91 -8.83 -7.52 -9.68
C GLY A 91 -7.51 -7.14 -10.33
N LEU A 92 -7.44 -7.14 -11.66
CA LEU A 92 -6.25 -6.75 -12.42
C LEU A 92 -5.83 -5.30 -12.15
N GLU A 93 -6.78 -4.39 -11.99
CA GLU A 93 -6.51 -3.00 -11.60
C GLU A 93 -5.83 -2.94 -10.22
N ILE A 94 -6.36 -3.65 -9.22
CA ILE A 94 -5.75 -3.73 -7.88
C ILE A 94 -4.34 -4.33 -7.97
N LEU A 95 -4.13 -5.36 -8.78
CA LEU A 95 -2.80 -5.95 -8.99
C LEU A 95 -1.85 -4.88 -9.57
N GLY A 96 -2.25 -4.18 -10.63
CA GLY A 96 -1.44 -3.12 -11.24
C GLY A 96 -1.15 -1.94 -10.30
N ILE A 97 -2.01 -1.69 -9.32
CA ILE A 97 -1.76 -0.70 -8.25
C ILE A 97 -0.74 -1.24 -7.24
N LEU A 98 -0.85 -2.52 -6.84
CA LEU A 98 0.10 -3.16 -5.93
C LEU A 98 1.52 -3.19 -6.53
N ASP A 99 1.65 -3.39 -7.84
CA ASP A 99 2.93 -3.31 -8.56
C ASP A 99 3.62 -1.93 -8.44
N GLN A 100 2.87 -0.87 -8.14
CA GLN A 100 3.41 0.48 -7.92
C GLN A 100 3.78 0.75 -6.46
N THR A 101 3.46 -0.16 -5.55
CA THR A 101 3.77 -0.02 -4.13
C THR A 101 5.16 -0.59 -3.82
N TYR A 102 5.83 0.01 -2.84
CA TYR A 102 7.15 -0.46 -2.39
C TYR A 102 7.24 -0.66 -0.87
N LEU A 103 6.20 -0.26 -0.14
CA LEU A 103 6.06 -0.47 1.30
C LEU A 103 4.87 -1.38 1.57
N GLU A 104 5.03 -2.36 2.46
CA GLU A 104 3.90 -3.20 2.90
C GLU A 104 2.75 -2.39 3.48
N LYS A 105 3.05 -1.25 4.14
CA LYS A 105 2.01 -0.34 4.63
C LYS A 105 1.13 0.20 3.50
N GLN A 106 1.70 0.50 2.33
CA GLN A 106 0.91 0.91 1.17
C GLN A 106 -0.02 -0.22 0.73
N ALA A 107 0.49 -1.45 0.63
CA ALA A 107 -0.33 -2.60 0.25
C ALA A 107 -1.48 -2.87 1.23
N ARG A 108 -1.26 -2.73 2.54
CA ARG A 108 -2.34 -2.77 3.55
C ARG A 108 -3.37 -1.66 3.34
N MET A 109 -2.91 -0.42 3.11
CA MET A 109 -3.81 0.70 2.81
C MET A 109 -4.67 0.42 1.56
N ILE A 110 -4.09 -0.15 0.49
CA ILE A 110 -4.84 -0.59 -0.70
C ILE A 110 -5.90 -1.63 -0.31
N GLY A 111 -5.56 -2.60 0.53
CA GLY A 111 -6.50 -3.61 1.03
C GLY A 111 -7.74 -3.01 1.70
N ARG A 112 -7.53 -2.02 2.58
CA ARG A 112 -8.63 -1.30 3.25
C ARG A 112 -9.50 -0.54 2.27
N VAL A 113 -8.89 0.17 1.32
CA VAL A 113 -9.63 0.93 0.29
C VAL A 113 -10.43 -0.01 -0.62
N THR A 114 -9.90 -1.19 -0.96
CA THR A 114 -10.63 -2.23 -1.69
C THR A 114 -11.86 -2.72 -0.91
N ILE A 115 -11.73 -2.93 0.40
CA ILE A 115 -12.87 -3.29 1.25
C ILE A 115 -13.92 -2.18 1.25
N LEU A 116 -13.52 -0.92 1.42
CA LEU A 116 -14.42 0.23 1.40
C LEU A 116 -15.19 0.32 0.08
N LEU A 117 -14.51 0.15 -1.06
CA LEU A 117 -15.14 0.16 -2.39
C LEU A 117 -16.15 -0.99 -2.51
N LYS A 118 -15.77 -2.22 -2.16
CA LYS A 118 -16.66 -3.38 -2.31
C LYS A 118 -17.82 -3.39 -1.31
N ASN A 119 -17.73 -2.63 -0.23
CA ASN A 119 -18.83 -2.37 0.68
C ASN A 119 -19.70 -1.19 0.25
N LEU A 120 -19.40 -0.54 -0.89
CA LEU A 120 -20.08 0.66 -1.38
C LEU A 120 -20.02 1.84 -0.40
N VAL A 121 -19.00 1.86 0.47
CA VAL A 121 -18.74 2.99 1.38
C VAL A 121 -18.13 4.16 0.61
N ILE A 122 -17.34 3.85 -0.42
CA ILE A 122 -16.72 4.82 -1.31
C ILE A 122 -17.05 4.49 -2.77
N SER A 123 -17.09 5.52 -3.60
CA SER A 123 -17.21 5.43 -5.05
C SER A 123 -15.92 4.95 -5.73
N LYS A 124 -16.00 4.60 -7.02
CA LYS A 124 -14.82 4.28 -7.82
C LYS A 124 -13.87 5.49 -7.94
N GLN A 125 -14.41 6.69 -8.06
CA GLN A 125 -13.60 7.91 -8.11
C GLN A 125 -12.80 8.14 -6.82
N GLU A 126 -13.43 7.87 -5.66
CA GLU A 126 -12.74 7.94 -4.37
C GLU A 126 -11.71 6.82 -4.22
N PHE A 127 -12.03 5.60 -4.68
CA PHE A 127 -11.04 4.52 -4.75
C PHE A 127 -9.81 4.95 -5.56
N ASP A 128 -9.99 5.55 -6.73
CA ASP A 128 -8.90 6.02 -7.59
C ASP A 128 -8.09 7.15 -6.94
N LYS A 129 -8.77 8.09 -6.28
CA LYS A 129 -8.13 9.15 -5.50
C LYS A 129 -7.27 8.57 -4.38
N TYR A 130 -7.81 7.64 -3.60
CA TYR A 130 -7.09 7.06 -2.46
C TYR A 130 -5.91 6.21 -2.92
N THR A 131 -6.07 5.36 -3.94
CA THR A 131 -4.98 4.53 -4.44
C THR A 131 -3.86 5.38 -5.07
N TYR A 132 -4.21 6.46 -5.77
CA TYR A 132 -3.23 7.46 -6.22
C TYR A 132 -2.44 8.05 -5.05
N ILE A 133 -3.09 8.54 -4.00
CA ILE A 133 -2.41 9.09 -2.82
C ILE A 133 -1.49 8.04 -2.20
N ILE A 134 -2.01 6.84 -1.94
CA ILE A 134 -1.28 5.73 -1.30
C ILE A 134 0.01 5.40 -2.04
N THR A 135 -0.02 5.28 -3.37
CA THR A 135 1.17 4.95 -4.17
C THR A 135 2.25 6.04 -4.13
N LYS A 136 1.88 7.29 -3.82
CA LYS A 136 2.83 8.41 -3.64
C LYS A 136 3.39 8.55 -2.23
N LEU A 137 2.80 7.88 -1.22
CA LEU A 137 3.25 7.97 0.16
C LEU A 137 4.60 7.26 0.37
N ASN A 138 5.68 8.04 0.41
CA ASN A 138 6.98 7.55 0.82
C ASN A 138 7.14 7.53 2.36
N ASN A 139 8.24 6.96 2.86
CA ASN A 139 8.52 6.90 4.29
C ASN A 139 8.49 8.27 4.98
N HIS A 140 8.97 9.33 4.32
CA HIS A 140 8.94 10.68 4.87
C HIS A 140 7.51 11.20 5.03
N LEU A 141 6.67 11.07 3.99
CA LEU A 141 5.25 11.47 4.04
C LEU A 141 4.46 10.65 5.07
N ILE A 142 4.73 9.35 5.18
CA ILE A 142 4.13 8.49 6.21
C ILE A 142 4.47 9.00 7.61
N THR A 143 5.72 9.37 7.87
CA THR A 143 6.12 9.96 9.15
C THR A 143 5.37 11.25 9.42
N ILE A 144 5.30 12.16 8.45
CA ILE A 144 4.56 13.42 8.62
C ILE A 144 3.08 13.16 8.91
N ILE A 145 2.41 12.23 8.22
CA ILE A 145 1.00 11.89 8.49
C ILE A 145 0.79 11.42 9.94
N LYS A 146 1.74 10.63 10.49
CA LYS A 146 1.70 10.20 11.89
C LYS A 146 1.84 11.37 12.85
N GLU A 147 2.81 12.26 12.61
CA GLU A 147 3.04 13.46 13.42
C GLU A 147 1.83 14.40 13.36
N LEU A 148 1.27 14.60 12.17
CA LEU A 148 0.04 15.37 11.96
C LEU A 148 -1.10 14.83 12.79
N HIS A 149 -1.26 13.51 12.93
CA HIS A 149 -2.30 12.94 13.81
C HIS A 149 -1.95 13.11 15.29
N GLN A 150 -0.73 12.81 15.71
CA GLN A 150 -0.32 12.91 17.11
C GLN A 150 -0.49 14.32 17.68
N ALA A 151 -0.21 15.35 16.87
CA ALA A 151 -0.42 16.75 17.24
C ALA A 151 -1.88 17.08 17.64
N SER A 152 -2.91 16.28 17.28
CA SER A 152 -4.28 16.52 17.80
C SER A 152 -4.46 16.11 19.26
N LYS A 153 -3.69 15.14 19.77
CA LYS A 153 -3.91 14.56 21.11
C LYS A 153 -3.40 15.47 22.23
N ASP A 154 -2.42 16.30 21.93
CA ASP A 154 -1.75 17.15 22.92
C ASP A 154 -2.41 18.54 23.08
N ALA A 155 -3.39 18.89 22.25
CA ALA A 155 -4.00 20.22 22.24
C ALA A 155 -5.50 20.17 22.57
N THR A 156 -5.83 20.61 23.77
CA THR A 156 -7.17 21.10 24.11
C THR A 156 -7.47 22.33 23.22
N HIS A 157 -8.28 22.12 22.18
CA HIS A 157 -8.96 23.15 21.36
C HIS A 157 -8.17 24.12 20.46
N SER A 158 -6.88 23.95 20.16
CA SER A 158 -6.20 24.84 19.22
C SER A 158 -6.06 24.25 17.82
N THR A 159 -6.57 24.99 16.82
CA THR A 159 -6.16 24.88 15.41
C THR A 159 -4.64 24.80 15.33
N PHE A 160 -4.10 23.61 15.06
CA PHE A 160 -2.68 23.42 14.81
C PHE A 160 -2.37 24.09 13.48
N HIS A 161 -1.52 25.11 13.51
CA HIS A 161 -1.05 25.79 12.32
C HIS A 161 0.34 25.26 11.99
N PHE A 162 0.46 24.60 10.85
CA PHE A 162 1.74 24.06 10.38
C PHE A 162 2.47 25.11 9.53
N PRO A 163 3.60 25.66 9.99
CA PRO A 163 4.39 26.55 9.14
C PRO A 163 5.05 25.73 8.02
N SER A 164 4.75 26.09 6.77
CA SER A 164 5.37 25.50 5.55
C SER A 164 5.27 23.97 5.45
N PRO A 165 4.07 23.39 5.31
CA PRO A 165 3.90 21.95 5.18
C PRO A 165 4.47 21.45 3.84
N ASN A 166 4.71 20.14 3.77
CA ASN A 166 5.04 19.49 2.51
C ASN A 166 3.89 19.70 1.50
N MET A 167 4.20 20.21 0.31
CA MET A 167 3.22 20.56 -0.73
C MET A 167 2.38 19.36 -1.19
N ASP A 168 2.90 18.13 -1.08
CA ASP A 168 2.15 16.92 -1.38
C ASP A 168 0.95 16.75 -0.44
N LEU A 169 1.06 17.17 0.83
CA LEU A 169 -0.04 17.08 1.79
C LEU A 169 -1.15 18.09 1.50
N ILE A 170 -0.82 19.21 0.85
CA ILE A 170 -1.81 20.17 0.35
C ILE A 170 -2.47 19.61 -0.91
N SER A 171 -1.68 19.07 -1.85
CA SER A 171 -2.21 18.52 -3.11
C SER A 171 -3.08 17.27 -2.88
N PHE A 172 -2.81 16.50 -1.82
CA PHE A 172 -3.67 15.42 -1.35
C PHE A 172 -4.88 15.89 -0.54
N GLU A 173 -5.07 17.20 -0.37
CA GLU A 173 -6.15 17.80 0.42
C GLU A 173 -6.12 17.40 1.91
N PHE A 174 -4.97 16.94 2.44
CA PHE A 174 -4.84 16.68 3.87
C PHE A 174 -4.73 17.97 4.67
N LEU A 175 -4.17 19.02 4.06
CA LEU A 175 -4.00 20.34 4.65
C LEU A 175 -4.63 21.41 3.77
N VAL A 176 -5.29 22.38 4.39
CA VAL A 176 -5.82 23.58 3.73
C VAL A 176 -5.26 24.83 4.39
N GLU A 177 -4.88 25.82 3.59
CA GLU A 177 -4.43 27.11 4.10
C GLU A 177 -5.60 27.84 4.77
N VAL A 178 -5.32 28.45 5.92
CA VAL A 178 -6.27 29.25 6.70
C VAL A 178 -5.85 30.70 6.61
N GLU A 179 -6.79 31.57 6.25
CA GLU A 179 -6.54 33.01 6.18
C GLU A 179 -6.09 33.55 7.54
N ASN A 180 -4.88 34.10 7.58
CA ASN A 180 -4.40 34.86 8.73
C ASN A 180 -5.02 36.26 8.68
N ASN A 181 -6.07 36.50 9.48
CA ASN A 181 -6.63 37.85 9.67
C ASN A 181 -5.66 38.85 10.34
N ARG A 182 -4.42 38.44 10.65
CA ARG A 182 -3.36 39.29 11.19
C ARG A 182 -2.51 39.84 10.05
N LYS A 183 -2.74 41.10 9.69
CA LYS A 183 -2.09 41.89 8.61
C LYS A 183 -0.55 41.96 8.62
N PHE A 184 0.15 41.27 9.52
CA PHE A 184 1.59 41.45 9.78
C PHE A 184 2.41 40.16 9.85
N THR A 185 1.83 38.98 9.59
CA THR A 185 2.58 37.72 9.51
C THR A 185 2.52 37.17 8.09
N THR A 186 3.66 37.08 7.41
CA THR A 186 3.80 36.51 6.06
C THR A 186 3.77 34.98 6.02
N GLN A 187 3.55 34.33 7.16
CA GLN A 187 3.59 32.88 7.29
C GLN A 187 2.20 32.30 7.07
N SER A 188 2.03 31.56 5.97
CA SER A 188 0.85 30.75 5.69
C SER A 188 0.67 29.72 6.79
N ASN A 189 -0.57 29.64 7.27
CA ASN A 189 -0.98 28.74 8.33
C ASN A 189 -1.90 27.68 7.72
N TYR A 190 -1.68 26.41 8.06
CA TYR A 190 -2.44 25.30 7.49
C TYR A 190 -3.14 24.49 8.56
N GLN A 191 -4.36 24.04 8.27
CA GLN A 191 -5.14 23.15 9.14
C GLN A 191 -5.42 21.82 8.43
N ARG A 192 -5.63 20.77 9.23
CA ARG A 192 -6.06 19.46 8.74
C ARG A 192 -7.52 19.51 8.27
N THR A 193 -7.83 18.75 7.24
CA THR A 193 -9.18 18.65 6.68
C THR A 193 -9.93 17.44 7.26
N GLU A 194 -11.26 17.41 7.09
CA GLU A 194 -12.05 16.19 7.35
C GLU A 194 -11.58 15.01 6.50
N PHE A 195 -11.10 15.29 5.28
CA PHE A 195 -10.50 14.29 4.41
C PHE A 195 -9.26 13.64 5.04
N PHE A 196 -8.38 14.43 5.68
CA PHE A 196 -7.25 13.89 6.45
C PHE A 196 -7.71 12.96 7.56
N TYR A 197 -8.69 13.38 8.37
CA TYR A 197 -9.17 12.56 9.48
C TYR A 197 -9.80 11.26 8.99
N TYR A 198 -10.65 11.32 7.96
CA TYR A 198 -11.24 10.13 7.37
C TYR A 198 -10.20 9.18 6.79
N PHE A 199 -9.24 9.71 6.01
CA PHE A 199 -8.14 8.91 5.44
C PHE A 199 -7.31 8.28 6.56
N TYR A 200 -6.97 9.04 7.60
CA TYR A 200 -6.18 8.53 8.69
C TYR A 200 -6.89 7.36 9.39
N GLU A 201 -8.15 7.56 9.75
CA GLU A 201 -8.91 6.63 10.58
C GLU A 201 -9.36 5.37 9.86
N ASN A 202 -9.62 5.43 8.55
CA ASN A 202 -10.18 4.30 7.81
C ASN A 202 -9.17 3.62 6.87
N ILE A 203 -8.06 4.30 6.54
CA ILE A 203 -7.10 3.82 5.54
C ILE A 203 -5.72 3.71 6.17
N PHE A 204 -5.20 4.77 6.78
CA PHE A 204 -3.80 4.86 7.17
C PHE A 204 -3.43 4.13 8.47
N LYS A 205 -4.24 4.28 9.54
CA LYS A 205 -3.91 3.73 10.87
C LYS A 205 -3.83 2.21 10.80
N ASP A 206 -2.78 1.60 11.35
CA ASP A 206 -2.64 0.14 11.32
C ASP A 206 -3.74 -0.54 12.15
#